data_AF-A0A9P5MQP1-F1
#
_entry.id   AF-A0A9P5MQP1-F1
#
_cell.length_a   1.000
_cell.length_b   1.000
_cell.length_c   1.000
_cell.angle_alpha   90.00
_cell.angle_beta   90.00
_cell.angle_gamma   90.00
#
_symmetry.space_group_name_H-M   'P 1'
#
loop_
_entity.id
_entity.type
_entity.pdbx_description
1 polymer ?
#
loop_
_entity_poly.entity_id
_entity_poly.type
_entity_poly.pdbx_seq_one_letter_code
_entity_poly.pdbx_strand_id
1 'polypeptide(L)' 'PMHTSILTGQLWLNELLQGHPKRFHEQMGMSRHIFRRLSHELQSYSGLKNSRHVTANEQLAIFVH' A
#
# COMPACT_ATOMS: atom_id res chain seq x y z
N PRO A 1 4.09 8.88 -13.49
CA PRO A 1 3.33 9.82 -12.63
C PRO A 1 4.23 10.34 -11.51
N MET A 2 4.57 11.63 -11.52
CA MET A 2 5.40 12.24 -10.49
C MET A 2 4.54 12.51 -9.24
N HIS A 3 4.98 11.98 -8.11
CA HIS A 3 4.33 12.09 -6.80
C HIS A 3 4.43 13.54 -6.29
N THR A 4 3.55 14.43 -6.76
CA THR A 4 3.49 15.85 -6.36
C THR A 4 2.59 16.11 -5.17
N SER A 5 2.27 15.09 -4.38
CA SER A 5 1.51 15.30 -3.15
C SER A 5 2.44 15.35 -1.95
N ILE A 6 2.41 16.49 -1.27
CA ILE A 6 2.95 16.77 0.07
C ILE A 6 2.35 15.81 1.14
N LEU A 7 1.36 15.00 0.76
CA LEU A 7 0.75 13.95 1.57
C LEU A 7 1.69 12.74 1.65
N THR A 8 2.14 12.40 2.87
CA THR A 8 2.91 11.19 3.21
C THR A 8 2.41 9.96 2.43
N GLY A 9 3.27 9.02 2.03
CA GLY A 9 2.85 7.85 1.23
C GLY A 9 1.72 7.05 1.89
N GLN A 10 1.62 7.09 3.22
CA GLN A 10 0.49 6.57 3.97
C GLN A 10 -0.86 7.22 3.63
N LEU A 11 -0.91 8.54 3.42
CA LEU A 11 -2.13 9.27 3.04
C LEU A 11 -2.56 8.91 1.62
N TRP A 12 -1.61 8.84 0.69
CA TRP A 12 -1.88 8.34 -0.66
C TRP A 12 -2.44 6.90 -0.65
N LEU A 13 -1.83 6.02 0.14
CA LEU A 13 -2.32 4.65 0.30
C LEU A 13 -3.73 4.62 0.89
N ASN A 14 -4.01 5.48 1.88
CA ASN A 14 -5.34 5.59 2.49
C ASN A 14 -6.38 6.06 1.46
N GLU A 15 -6.07 7.06 0.64
CA GLU A 15 -6.94 7.53 -0.45
C GLU A 15 -7.22 6.41 -1.45
N LEU A 16 -6.19 5.65 -1.83
CA LEU A 16 -6.34 4.54 -2.77
C LEU A 16 -7.19 3.41 -2.18
N LEU A 17 -7.00 3.09 -0.90
CA LEU A 17 -7.78 2.08 -0.18
C LEU A 17 -9.24 2.48 0.00
N GLN A 18 -9.53 3.77 0.23
CA GLN A 18 -10.89 4.30 0.41
C GLN A 18 -11.58 4.61 -0.93
N GLY A 19 -10.80 4.85 -1.98
CA GLY A 19 -11.28 5.19 -3.30
C GLY A 19 -11.90 4.02 -4.08
N HIS A 20 -12.11 4.24 -5.37
CA HIS A 20 -12.79 3.30 -6.24
C HIS A 20 -11.97 2.00 -6.44
N PRO A 21 -12.57 0.80 -6.31
CA PRO A 21 -11.86 -0.48 -6.44
C PRO A 21 -11.07 -0.63 -7.75
N LYS A 22 -11.62 -0.13 -8.85
CA LYS A 22 -10.96 -0.13 -10.16
C LYS A 22 -9.66 0.66 -10.16
N ARG A 23 -9.64 1.85 -9.54
CA ARG A 23 -8.43 2.67 -9.42
C ARG A 23 -7.36 1.97 -8.59
N PHE A 24 -7.76 1.32 -7.49
CA PHE A 24 -6.84 0.53 -6.70
C PHE A 24 -6.22 -0.60 -7.53
N HIS A 25 -7.04 -1.34 -8.29
CA HIS A 25 -6.55 -2.41 -9.15
C HIS A 25 -5.63 -1.90 -10.27
N GLU A 26 -5.97 -0.77 -10.89
CA GLU A 26 -5.14 -0.13 -11.92
C GLU A 26 -3.78 0.33 -11.37
N GLN A 27 -3.70 0.72 -10.09
CA GLN A 27 -2.45 1.19 -9.47
C GLN A 27 -1.61 0.07 -8.85
N MET A 28 -2.25 -0.96 -8.29
CA MET A 28 -1.59 -2.02 -7.50
C MET A 28 -1.52 -3.38 -8.23
N GLY A 29 -2.15 -3.50 -9.41
CA GLY A 29 -2.25 -4.76 -10.15
C GLY A 29 -3.07 -5.85 -9.45
N MET A 30 -3.73 -5.53 -8.33
CA MET A 30 -4.50 -6.49 -7.53
C MET A 30 -5.66 -5.81 -6.79
N SER A 31 -6.62 -6.60 -6.29
CA SER A 31 -7.71 -6.07 -5.49
C SER A 31 -7.25 -5.70 -4.07
N ARG A 32 -7.98 -4.77 -3.42
CA ARG A 32 -7.74 -4.35 -2.02
C ARG A 32 -7.69 -5.53 -1.05
N HIS A 33 -8.52 -6.54 -1.29
CA HIS A 33 -8.56 -7.74 -0.45
C HIS A 33 -7.26 -8.54 -0.56
N ILE A 34 -6.76 -8.75 -1.78
CA ILE A 34 -5.50 -9.46 -2.02
C ILE A 34 -4.33 -8.68 -1.44
N PHE A 35 -4.29 -7.36 -1.62
CA PHE A 35 -3.26 -6.51 -1.03
C PHE A 35 -3.20 -6.63 0.50
N ARG A 36 -4.36 -6.57 1.18
CA ARG A 36 -4.42 -6.72 2.64
C ARG A 36 -3.97 -8.10 3.09
N ARG A 37 -4.35 -9.15 2.36
CA ARG A 37 -3.91 -10.52 2.67
C ARG A 37 -2.40 -10.68 2.49
N LEU A 38 -1.86 -10.21 1.37
CA LEU A 38 -0.42 -10.22 1.10
C LEU A 38 0.35 -9.48 2.20
N SER A 39 -0.10 -8.29 2.59
CA SER A 39 0.52 -7.53 3.67
C SER A 39 0.50 -8.29 5.00
N HIS A 40 -0.62 -8.93 5.34
CA HIS A 40 -0.73 -9.74 6.55
C HIS A 40 0.23 -10.94 6.54
N GLU A 41 0.33 -11.66 5.42
CA GLU A 41 1.25 -12.79 5.26
C GLU A 41 2.71 -12.35 5.41
N LEU A 42 3.10 -11.27 4.75
CA LEU A 42 4.47 -10.74 4.82
C LEU A 42 4.84 -10.27 6.23
N GLN A 43 3.90 -9.64 6.94
CA GLN A 43 4.10 -9.22 8.33
C GLN A 43 4.19 -10.41 9.28
N SER A 44 3.42 -11.47 9.02
CA SER A 44 3.35 -12.66 9.88
C SER A 44 4.54 -13.61 9.67
N TYR A 45 4.97 -13.78 8.41
CA TYR A 45 5.89 -14.87 8.03
C TYR A 45 7.21 -14.40 7.42
N SER A 46 7.26 -13.18 6.86
CA SER A 46 8.45 -12.69 6.14
C SER A 46 9.20 -11.59 6.89
N GLY A 47 8.74 -11.21 8.08
CA GLY A 47 9.39 -10.20 8.91
C GLY A 47 9.17 -8.76 8.45
N LEU A 48 8.21 -8.51 7.55
CA LEU A 48 7.84 -7.16 7.16
C LEU A 48 7.30 -6.42 8.39
N LYS A 49 7.88 -5.27 8.70
CA LYS A 49 7.52 -4.48 9.88
C LYS A 49 7.50 -3.00 9.54
N ASN A 50 6.81 -2.23 10.37
CA ASN A 50 6.89 -0.78 10.31
C ASN A 50 8.34 -0.33 10.53
N SER A 51 8.78 0.66 9.77
CA SER A 51 10.03 1.39 10.04
C SER A 51 9.74 2.59 10.94
N ARG A 52 10.76 3.43 11.19
CA ARG A 52 10.61 4.65 11.99
C ARG A 52 9.56 5.63 11.42
N HIS A 53 9.36 5.63 10.10
CA HIS A 53 8.51 6.62 9.42
C HIS A 53 7.53 6.03 8.41
N VAL A 54 7.63 4.75 8.07
CA VAL A 54 6.89 4.12 6.97
C VAL A 54 6.24 2.83 7.46
N THR A 55 4.93 2.69 7.28
CA THR A 55 4.22 1.48 7.71
C THR A 55 4.55 0.29 6.81
N ALA A 56 4.36 -0.93 7.28
CA ALA A 56 4.51 -2.15 6.47
C ALA A 56 3.60 -2.12 5.21
N ASN A 57 2.40 -1.58 5.34
CA ASN A 57 1.47 -1.43 4.22
C ASN A 57 1.98 -0.41 3.20
N GLU A 58 2.53 0.71 3.66
CA GLU A 58 3.12 1.73 2.79
C GLU A 58 4.37 1.23 2.09
N GLN A 59 5.24 0.48 2.79
CA GLN A 59 6.39 -0.19 2.18
C GLN A 59 5.96 -1.16 1.08
N LEU A 60 4.94 -2.00 1.34
CA LEU A 60 4.41 -2.91 0.34
C LEU A 60 3.78 -2.16 -0.83
N ALA A 61 3.04 -1.08 -0.56
CA ALA A 61 2.43 -0.25 -1.58
C ALA A 61 3.47 0.41 -2.50
N ILE A 62 4.58 0.91 -1.95
CA ILE A 62 5.71 1.46 -2.72
C ILE A 62 6.40 0.38 -3.55
N PHE A 63 6.52 -0.84 -3.04
CA PHE A 63 7.16 -1.94 -3.77
C PHE A 63 6.31 -2.45 -4.94
N VAL A 64 4.99 -2.44 -4.80
CA VAL A 64 4.06 -2.96 -5.80
C VAL A 64 3.69 -1.93 -6.88
N HIS A 65 3.68 -0.64 -6.53
CA HIS A 65 3.35 0.47 -7.43
C HIS A 65 4.45 0.76 -8.45
#